data_AF-Q95VT7-F1
#
_entry.id   AF-Q95VT7-F1
#
_cell.length_a   1.000
_cell.length_b   1.000
_cell.length_c   1.000
_cell.angle_alpha   90.00
_cell.angle_beta   90.00
_cell.angle_gamma   90.00
#
_symmetry.space_group_name_H-M   'P 1'
#
loop_
_entity.id
_entity.type
_entity.pdbx_description
1 polymer ?
#
loop_
_entity_poly.entity_id
_entity_poly.type
_entity_poly.pdbx_seq_one_letter_code
_entity_poly.pdbx_strand_id
1 'polypeptide(L)'
;DRVAVVEEAFGVLDESGDGLVTLEDVKGKYDAPGHPSVLAGSATEDEILLKFLGRFEGSTKQDGQVTKEEFLDYYSSISKSIDEDEYFIEVIKKSWKL
;
A
#
# COMPACT_ATOMS: atom_id res chain seq x y z
N ASP A 1 -0.73 15.15 12.10
CA ASP A 1 -1.89 14.23 12.07
C ASP A 1 -1.97 13.41 10.79
N ARG A 2 -2.04 14.02 9.60
CA ARG A 2 -2.05 13.26 8.31
C ARG A 2 -0.84 12.33 8.11
N VAL A 3 0.37 12.78 8.44
CA VAL A 3 1.58 11.94 8.32
C VAL A 3 1.51 10.76 9.30
N ALA A 4 1.13 11.01 10.55
CA ALA A 4 1.07 9.97 11.59
C ALA A 4 0.12 8.82 11.21
N VAL A 5 -1.08 9.12 10.68
CA VAL A 5 -2.01 8.05 10.25
C VAL A 5 -1.48 7.26 9.05
N VAL A 6 -0.70 7.88 8.17
CA VAL A 6 -0.06 7.19 7.04
C VAL A 6 1.10 6.33 7.53
N GLU A 7 1.86 6.78 8.53
CA GLU A 7 2.89 5.95 9.19
C GLU A 7 2.28 4.76 9.94
N GLU A 8 1.15 4.94 10.61
CA GLU A 8 0.40 3.84 11.23
C GLU A 8 -0.10 2.84 10.17
N ALA A 9 -0.62 3.33 9.05
CA ALA A 9 -1.03 2.49 7.92
C ALA A 9 0.14 1.70 7.32
N PHE A 10 1.31 2.33 7.21
CA PHE A 10 2.54 1.65 6.77
C PHE A 10 2.91 0.52 7.73
N GLY A 11 2.82 0.76 9.05
CA GLY A 11 3.07 -0.27 10.05
C GLY A 11 2.08 -1.45 10.03
N VAL A 12 0.87 -1.26 9.49
CA VAL A 12 -0.06 -2.38 9.24
C VAL A 12 0.41 -3.25 8.07
N LEU A 13 1.02 -2.63 7.06
CA LEU A 13 1.56 -3.34 5.90
C LEU A 13 2.89 -4.03 6.19
N ASP A 14 3.83 -3.33 6.83
CA ASP A 14 5.16 -3.82 7.21
C ASP A 14 5.05 -4.82 8.37
N GLU A 15 4.82 -6.10 8.02
CA GLU A 15 4.71 -7.17 9.01
C GLU A 15 6.07 -7.52 9.62
N SER A 16 7.12 -7.46 8.81
CA SER A 16 8.48 -7.75 9.25
C SER A 16 9.03 -6.71 10.24
N GLY A 17 8.57 -5.46 10.14
CA GLY A 17 9.03 -4.33 10.94
C GLY A 17 10.42 -3.83 10.53
N ASP A 18 10.88 -4.15 9.32
CA ASP A 18 12.19 -3.76 8.81
C ASP A 18 12.19 -2.39 8.10
N GLY A 19 11.03 -1.75 7.99
CA GLY A 19 10.84 -0.47 7.32
C GLY A 19 10.63 -0.57 5.81
N LEU A 20 10.44 -1.78 5.27
CA LEU A 20 10.16 -2.08 3.88
C LEU A 20 8.90 -2.94 3.77
N VAL A 21 7.99 -2.58 2.88
CA VAL A 21 6.86 -3.45 2.53
C VAL A 21 7.25 -4.25 1.30
N THR A 22 7.41 -5.55 1.47
CA THR A 22 7.75 -6.48 0.40
C THR A 22 6.55 -7.32 -0.02
N LEU A 23 6.73 -8.12 -1.07
CA LEU A 23 5.73 -9.10 -1.47
C LEU A 23 5.39 -10.08 -0.34
N GLU A 24 6.36 -10.45 0.49
CA GLU A 24 6.14 -11.37 1.60
C GLU A 24 5.24 -10.76 2.68
N ASP A 25 5.41 -9.46 2.97
CA ASP A 25 4.59 -8.75 3.98
C ASP A 25 3.11 -8.64 3.59
N VAL A 26 2.84 -8.49 2.28
CA VAL A 26 1.47 -8.40 1.76
C VAL A 26 0.85 -9.76 1.46
N LYS A 27 1.67 -10.80 1.34
CA LYS A 27 1.25 -12.17 1.05
C LYS A 27 0.58 -12.77 2.29
N GLY A 28 -0.73 -12.97 2.22
CA GLY A 28 -1.55 -13.47 3.33
C GLY A 28 -2.39 -12.41 4.04
N LYS A 29 -2.07 -11.11 3.88
CA LYS A 29 -2.94 -9.99 4.29
C LYS A 29 -3.91 -9.57 3.19
N TYR A 30 -3.49 -9.72 1.93
CA TYR A 30 -4.32 -9.44 0.77
C TYR A 30 -4.90 -10.73 0.19
N ASP A 31 -6.20 -10.75 -0.10
CA ASP A 31 -6.87 -11.87 -0.78
C ASP A 31 -6.54 -11.85 -2.28
N ALA A 32 -5.28 -12.16 -2.60
CA ALA A 32 -4.83 -12.34 -3.98
C ALA A 32 -5.51 -13.52 -4.70
N PRO A 33 -5.77 -14.68 -4.06
CA PRO A 33 -6.48 -15.80 -4.69
C PRO A 33 -7.88 -15.43 -5.18
N GLY A 34 -8.60 -14.57 -4.47
CA GLY A 34 -9.93 -14.08 -4.83
C GLY A 34 -9.96 -13.08 -6.00
N HIS A 35 -8.80 -12.63 -6.50
CA HIS A 35 -8.75 -11.61 -7.55
C HIS A 35 -9.27 -12.16 -8.90
N PRO A 36 -10.15 -11.45 -9.63
CA PRO A 36 -10.75 -11.95 -10.88
C PRO A 36 -9.74 -12.43 -11.92
N SER A 37 -8.59 -11.76 -12.03
CA SER A 37 -7.52 -12.16 -12.96
C SER A 37 -6.80 -13.45 -12.55
N VAL A 38 -6.70 -13.73 -11.25
CA VAL A 38 -6.13 -14.98 -10.72
C VAL A 38 -7.11 -16.12 -10.93
N LEU A 39 -8.38 -15.90 -10.60
CA LEU A 39 -9.47 -16.85 -10.86
C LEU A 39 -9.60 -17.19 -12.36
N ALA A 40 -9.35 -16.21 -13.25
CA ALA A 40 -9.35 -16.41 -14.69
C ALA A 40 -8.04 -17.02 -15.24
N GLY A 41 -7.02 -17.28 -14.40
CA GLY A 41 -5.73 -17.83 -14.81
C GLY A 41 -4.88 -16.89 -15.68
N SER A 42 -5.21 -15.59 -15.67
CA SER A 42 -4.56 -14.55 -16.49
C SER A 42 -3.45 -13.79 -15.77
N ALA A 43 -3.33 -13.97 -14.46
CA ALA A 43 -2.26 -13.44 -13.62
C ALA A 43 -2.04 -14.38 -12.42
N THR A 44 -0.83 -14.42 -11.89
CA THR A 44 -0.55 -15.09 -10.61
C THR A 44 -0.85 -14.17 -9.43
N GLU A 45 -1.00 -14.74 -8.23
CA GLU A 45 -1.14 -13.96 -6.99
C GLU A 45 0.02 -12.97 -6.82
N ASP A 46 1.25 -13.44 -7.04
CA ASP A 46 2.45 -12.63 -6.94
C ASP A 46 2.45 -11.48 -7.97
N GLU A 47 1.97 -11.69 -9.20
CA GLU A 47 1.82 -10.61 -10.19
C GLU A 47 0.77 -9.56 -9.77
N ILE A 48 -0.30 -9.97 -9.10
CA ILE A 48 -1.31 -9.03 -8.58
C ILE A 48 -0.73 -8.23 -7.40
N LEU A 49 0.01 -8.89 -6.50
CA LEU A 49 0.67 -8.24 -5.37
C LEU A 49 1.77 -7.29 -5.83
N LEU A 50 2.61 -7.67 -6.81
CA LEU A 50 3.60 -6.77 -7.41
C LEU A 50 2.96 -5.55 -8.06
N LYS A 51 1.86 -5.75 -8.81
CA LYS A 51 1.09 -4.62 -9.37
C LYS A 51 0.48 -3.72 -8.30
N PHE A 52 0.15 -4.28 -7.14
CA PHE A 52 -0.32 -3.53 -6.00
C PHE A 52 0.81 -2.68 -5.38
N LEU A 53 1.96 -3.30 -5.09
CA LEU A 53 3.14 -2.59 -4.58
C LEU A 53 3.61 -1.50 -5.54
N GLY A 54 3.62 -1.79 -6.85
CA GLY A 54 4.01 -0.84 -7.89
C GLY A 54 3.12 0.39 -8.03
N ARG A 55 1.97 0.46 -7.34
CA ARG A 55 1.19 1.70 -7.24
C ARG A 55 1.78 2.70 -6.25
N PHE A 56 2.48 2.21 -5.23
CA PHE A 56 3.13 3.02 -4.20
C PHE A 56 4.58 3.32 -4.55
N GLU A 57 5.23 2.44 -5.31
CA GLU A 57 6.55 2.67 -5.87
C GLU A 57 6.59 3.95 -6.72
N GLY A 58 7.64 4.74 -6.53
CA GLY A 58 7.85 5.96 -7.30
C GLY A 58 8.25 5.67 -8.74
N SER A 59 8.11 6.67 -9.63
CA SER A 59 8.47 6.57 -11.05
C SER A 59 9.95 6.23 -11.31
N THR A 60 10.80 6.32 -10.28
CA THR A 60 12.25 6.16 -10.37
C THR A 60 12.75 4.77 -9.95
N LYS A 61 11.96 3.98 -9.22
CA LYS A 61 12.36 2.67 -8.71
C LYS A 61 11.15 1.74 -8.64
N GLN A 62 11.21 0.63 -9.37
CA GLN A 62 10.24 -0.45 -9.30
C GLN A 62 10.99 -1.75 -9.04
N ASP A 63 11.34 -1.97 -7.77
CA ASP A 63 12.11 -3.13 -7.30
C ASP A 63 11.25 -4.17 -6.58
N GLY A 64 9.93 -3.97 -6.55
CA GLY A 64 8.98 -4.84 -5.87
C GLY A 64 8.97 -4.62 -4.36
N GLN A 65 9.47 -3.49 -3.89
CA GLN A 65 9.55 -3.11 -2.47
C GLN A 65 9.08 -1.67 -2.31
N VAL A 66 8.34 -1.40 -1.24
CA VAL A 66 7.85 -0.05 -0.95
C VAL A 66 8.51 0.44 0.32
N THR A 67 9.34 1.47 0.18
CA THR A 67 9.91 2.16 1.34
C THR A 67 8.87 3.05 2.00
N LYS A 68 9.09 3.35 3.29
CA LYS A 68 8.28 4.33 4.01
C LYS A 68 8.21 5.69 3.29
N GLU A 69 9.32 6.13 2.70
CA GLU A 69 9.40 7.39 1.96
C GLU A 69 8.52 7.37 0.69
N GLU A 70 8.56 6.29 -0.09
CA GLU A 70 7.71 6.12 -1.28
C GLU A 70 6.23 6.09 -0.91
N PHE A 71 5.88 5.37 0.16
CA PHE A 71 4.51 5.33 0.65
C PHE A 71 4.01 6.71 1.10
N LEU A 72 4.85 7.48 1.80
CA LEU A 72 4.53 8.84 2.21
C LEU A 72 4.40 9.79 1.01
N ASP A 73 5.24 9.67 -0.01
CA ASP A 73 5.17 10.51 -1.22
C ASP A 73 3.90 10.22 -2.04
N TYR A 74 3.53 8.94 -2.15
CA TYR A 74 2.27 8.52 -2.74
C TYR A 74 1.07 9.19 -2.05
N TYR A 75 1.01 9.13 -0.72
CA TYR A 75 -0.07 9.75 0.04
C TYR A 75 0.03 11.28 0.12
N SER A 76 1.21 11.86 -0.02
CA SER A 76 1.39 13.31 -0.18
C SER A 76 0.66 13.82 -1.42
N SER A 77 0.72 13.07 -2.51
CA SER A 77 0.00 13.40 -3.76
C SER A 77 -1.52 13.30 -3.61
N ILE A 78 -2.01 12.29 -2.89
CA ILE A 78 -3.45 12.14 -2.58
C ILE A 78 -3.92 13.23 -1.61
N SER A 79 -3.12 13.53 -0.59
CA SER A 79 -3.39 14.55 0.43
C SER A 79 -3.57 15.94 -0.20
N LYS A 80 -2.79 16.27 -1.24
CA LYS A 80 -2.95 17.53 -2.01
C LYS A 80 -4.31 17.66 -2.71
N SER A 81 -5.01 16.55 -2.93
CA SER A 81 -6.34 16.54 -3.56
C SER A 81 -7.48 16.53 -2.54
N ILE A 82 -7.17 16.54 -1.24
CA ILE A 82 -8.16 16.50 -0.14
C ILE A 82 -7.86 17.66 0.81
N ASP A 83 -8.73 18.66 0.81
CA ASP A 83 -8.56 19.86 1.64
C ASP A 83 -8.78 19.59 3.15
N GLU A 84 -9.69 18.68 3.51
CA GLU A 84 -10.06 18.39 4.90
C GLU A 84 -9.22 17.28 5.53
N ASP A 85 -8.49 17.60 6.60
CA ASP A 85 -7.62 16.66 7.34
C ASP A 85 -8.39 15.46 7.91
N GLU A 86 -9.55 15.72 8.51
CA GLU A 86 -10.39 14.67 9.12
C GLU A 86 -10.88 13.67 8.07
N TYR A 87 -11.33 14.17 6.91
CA TYR A 87 -11.75 13.30 5.81
C TYR A 87 -10.60 12.45 5.28
N PHE A 88 -9.41 13.03 5.10
CA PHE A 88 -8.22 12.26 4.73
C PHE A 88 -7.92 11.16 5.76
N ILE A 89 -7.89 11.51 7.04
CA ILE A 89 -7.61 10.56 8.14
C ILE A 89 -8.64 9.43 8.15
N GLU A 90 -9.94 9.73 8.02
CA GLU A 90 -10.98 8.71 7.97
C GLU A 90 -10.81 7.74 6.79
N VAL A 91 -10.46 8.27 5.61
CA VAL A 91 -10.24 7.46 4.40
C VAL A 91 -9.06 6.51 4.62
N ILE A 92 -7.94 6.98 5.18
CA ILE A 92 -6.78 6.13 5.48
C ILE A 92 -7.15 5.06 6.51
N LYS A 93 -7.81 5.43 7.61
CA LYS A 93 -8.20 4.47 8.65
C LYS A 93 -9.11 3.37 8.11
N LYS A 94 -10.15 3.74 7.34
CA LYS A 94 -11.05 2.77 6.70
C LYS A 94 -10.33 1.87 5.69
N SER A 95 -9.40 2.42 4.92
CA SER A 95 -8.67 1.67 3.89
C SER A 95 -7.74 0.62 4.49
N TRP A 96 -7.09 0.94 5.61
CA TRP A 96 -6.10 0.07 6.27
C TRP A 96 -6.61 -0.62 7.52
N LYS A 97 -7.91 -0.51 7.82
CA LYS A 97 -8.57 -1.08 9.00
C LYS A 97 -7.88 -0.68 10.32
N LEU A 98 -7.49 0.59 10.42
CA LEU A 98 -6.99 1.22 11.65
C LEU A 98 -8.12 1.62 12.59
#